data_AF-A0A6L6PZ32-F1
#
_entry.id   AF-A0A6L6PZ32-F1
#
_cell.length_a   1.000
_cell.length_b   1.000
_cell.length_c   1.000
_cell.angle_alpha   90.00
_cell.angle_beta   90.00
_cell.angle_gamma   90.00
#
_symmetry.space_group_name_H-M   'P 1'
#
loop_
_entity.id
_entity.type
_entity.pdbx_description
1 polymer ?
#
loop_
_entity_poly.entity_id
_entity_poly.type
_entity_poly.pdbx_seq_one_letter_code
_entity_poly.pdbx_strand_id
1 'polypeptide(L)'
;MKVNKLHPEYVEFMPKVLEDGVLYISEKYMTAAHKCCCGCGQKVVTPLRATEWTLSKTTSGVTLHPSVGNWGFACRSHYYIRNNQVIWAGDMTEAQIQRGRRLDQIAKEEYFAPNEQLACNRANSFFGRIISRLFGD
;
A
#
# COMPACT_ATOMS: atom_id res chain seq x y z
N MET A 1 13.05 5.06 20.39
CA MET A 1 12.33 4.50 21.57
C MET A 1 11.26 3.53 21.10
N LYS A 2 10.86 2.51 21.88
CA LYS A 2 9.72 1.64 21.48
C LYS A 2 8.41 2.43 21.58
N VAL A 3 7.60 2.37 20.53
CA VAL A 3 6.36 3.15 20.36
C VAL A 3 5.15 2.22 20.44
N ASN A 4 4.16 2.58 21.26
CA ASN A 4 2.91 1.82 21.40
C ASN A 4 1.68 2.51 20.79
N LYS A 5 1.80 3.78 20.36
CA LYS A 5 0.74 4.54 19.73
C LYS A 5 1.34 5.48 18.68
N LEU A 6 0.68 5.59 17.53
CA LEU A 6 1.07 6.48 16.43
C LEU A 6 0.10 7.65 16.35
N HIS A 7 0.62 8.85 16.11
CA HIS A 7 -0.16 10.01 15.71
C HIS A 7 -0.27 10.04 14.17
N PRO A 8 -1.47 9.98 13.59
CA PRO A 8 -1.62 10.12 12.15
C PRO A 8 -1.41 11.58 11.72
N GLU A 9 -0.50 11.81 10.78
CA GLU A 9 -0.25 13.12 10.19
C GLU A 9 -0.48 13.05 8.67
N TYR A 10 -1.43 13.85 8.18
CA TYR A 10 -1.75 13.88 6.76
C TYR A 10 -0.88 14.90 6.05
N VAL A 11 -0.14 14.43 5.05
CA VAL A 11 0.82 15.24 4.31
C VAL A 11 0.61 15.05 2.82
N GLU A 12 0.84 16.09 2.03
CA GLU A 12 0.89 15.90 0.58
C GLU A 12 2.13 15.08 0.20
N PHE A 13 3.31 15.52 0.66
CA PHE A 13 4.60 14.89 0.39
C PHE A 13 5.20 14.29 1.67
N MET A 14 5.78 13.09 1.55
CA MET A 14 6.47 12.46 2.67
C MET A 14 7.68 13.31 3.11
N PRO A 15 7.82 13.61 4.42
CA PRO A 15 8.95 14.38 4.89
C PRO A 15 10.27 13.62 4.71
N LYS A 16 11.37 14.36 4.56
CA LYS A 16 12.72 13.77 4.39
C LYS A 16 13.15 12.98 5.63
N VAL A 17 12.78 13.47 6.81
CA VAL A 17 13.06 12.85 8.10
C VAL A 17 11.73 12.52 8.76
N LEU A 18 11.57 11.25 9.15
CA LEU A 18 10.38 10.79 9.87
C LEU A 18 10.61 10.92 11.38
N GLU A 19 9.58 11.33 12.11
CA GLU A 19 9.61 11.36 13.58
C GLU A 19 9.20 10.01 14.19
N ASP A 20 9.70 9.75 15.41
CA ASP A 20 9.25 8.59 16.20
C ASP A 20 7.80 8.84 16.62
N GLY A 21 6.93 7.83 16.48
CA GLY A 21 5.55 7.97 16.94
C GLY A 21 4.58 8.63 15.96
N VAL A 22 5.03 9.00 14.75
CA VAL A 22 4.16 9.61 13.73
C VAL A 22 3.95 8.65 12.56
N LEU A 23 2.69 8.50 12.14
CA LEU A 23 2.29 7.81 10.93
C LEU A 23 1.93 8.86 9.88
N TYR A 24 2.86 9.13 8.97
CA TYR A 24 2.62 10.04 7.86
C TYR A 24 1.77 9.35 6.81
N ILE A 25 0.74 10.03 6.33
CA ILE A 25 -0.23 9.50 5.36
C ILE A 25 -0.33 10.50 4.21
N SER A 26 0.00 10.07 3.00
CA SER A 26 -0.30 10.80 1.78
C SER A 26 -1.38 10.08 1.01
N GLU A 27 -2.56 10.70 0.98
CA GLU A 27 -3.69 10.20 0.21
C GLU A 27 -3.48 10.44 -1.28
N LYS A 28 -2.85 11.58 -1.64
CA LYS A 28 -2.52 11.91 -3.02
C LYS A 28 -1.64 10.85 -3.69
N TYR A 29 -0.63 10.35 -2.96
CA TYR A 29 0.30 9.35 -3.47
C TYR A 29 -0.01 7.93 -2.97
N MET A 30 -1.15 7.75 -2.29
CA MET A 30 -1.61 6.47 -1.75
C MET A 30 -0.49 5.72 -1.01
N THR A 31 0.14 6.38 -0.04
CA THR A 31 1.24 5.80 0.75
C THR A 31 1.19 6.29 2.18
N ALA A 32 1.55 5.41 3.10
CA ALA A 32 1.87 5.78 4.47
C ALA A 32 3.31 5.39 4.82
N ALA A 33 3.91 6.11 5.77
CA ALA A 33 5.24 5.81 6.25
C ALA A 33 5.40 6.22 7.72
N HIS A 34 6.23 5.47 8.43
CA HIS A 34 6.59 5.75 9.82
C HIS A 34 7.97 5.18 10.14
N LYS A 35 8.56 5.62 11.26
CA LYS A 35 9.69 4.90 11.84
C LYS A 35 9.20 3.61 12.49
N CYS A 36 9.99 2.55 12.32
CA CYS A 36 9.71 1.25 12.90
C CYS A 36 9.40 1.37 14.40
N CYS A 37 8.23 0.89 14.81
CA CYS A 37 7.72 1.08 16.17
C CYS A 37 8.56 0.39 17.25
N CYS A 38 9.51 -0.48 16.88
CA CYS A 38 10.41 -1.08 17.88
C CYS A 38 11.46 -0.09 18.38
N GLY A 39 11.65 1.03 17.67
CA GLY A 39 12.61 2.07 18.02
C GLY A 39 13.98 1.92 17.37
N CYS A 40 14.16 1.02 16.40
CA CYS A 40 15.41 0.86 15.67
C CYS A 40 15.70 1.99 14.65
N GLY A 41 14.75 2.92 14.46
CA GLY A 41 14.91 4.08 13.57
C GLY A 41 14.74 3.80 12.08
N GLN A 42 14.57 2.54 11.67
CA GLN A 42 14.35 2.18 10.26
C GLN A 42 13.04 2.74 9.72
N LYS A 43 13.04 3.18 8.46
CA LYS A 43 11.85 3.66 7.76
C LYS A 43 11.00 2.49 7.28
N VAL A 44 9.73 2.48 7.68
CA VAL A 44 8.71 1.57 7.16
C VAL A 44 7.85 2.33 6.18
N VAL A 45 7.62 1.75 5.00
CA VAL A 45 6.74 2.30 3.97
C VAL A 45 5.64 1.27 3.71
N THR A 46 4.40 1.74 3.71
CA THR A 46 3.21 0.91 3.50
C THR A 46 2.38 1.57 2.40
N PRO A 47 2.57 1.17 1.13
CA PRO A 47 1.75 1.71 0.06
C PRO A 47 0.29 1.26 0.24
N LEU A 48 -0.62 2.21 0.03
CA LEU A 48 -2.04 2.06 0.32
C LEU A 48 -2.78 1.59 -0.94
N ARG A 49 -2.61 0.30 -1.28
CA ARG A 49 -3.16 -0.34 -2.47
C ARG A 49 -3.95 -1.59 -2.08
N ALA A 50 -4.90 -1.98 -2.92
CA ALA A 50 -5.76 -3.14 -2.68
C ALA A 50 -4.98 -4.45 -2.46
N THR A 51 -3.80 -4.59 -3.06
CA THR A 51 -2.93 -5.77 -2.98
C THR A 51 -1.82 -5.66 -1.93
N GLU A 52 -1.76 -4.56 -1.19
CA GLU A 52 -0.70 -4.30 -0.20
C GLU A 52 -1.33 -3.91 1.14
N TRP A 53 -1.30 -2.63 1.53
CA TRP A 53 -1.99 -2.16 2.72
C TRP A 53 -3.25 -1.37 2.40
N THR A 54 -4.23 -1.48 3.29
CA THR A 54 -5.43 -0.66 3.34
C THR A 54 -5.38 0.17 4.61
N LEU A 55 -5.79 1.44 4.50
CA LEU A 55 -5.92 2.35 5.62
C LEU A 55 -7.39 2.68 5.81
N SER A 56 -7.94 2.38 6.99
CA SER A 56 -9.28 2.78 7.38
C SER A 56 -9.24 3.89 8.43
N LYS A 57 -10.13 4.87 8.27
CA LYS A 57 -10.28 5.99 9.19
C LYS A 57 -11.61 5.85 9.92
N THR A 58 -11.56 5.86 11.24
CA THR A 58 -12.75 5.84 12.09
C THR A 58 -12.67 6.97 13.10
N THR A 59 -13.74 7.21 13.85
CA THR A 59 -13.74 8.11 15.01
C THR A 59 -12.72 7.70 16.08
N SER A 60 -12.34 6.41 16.12
CA SER A 60 -11.37 5.88 17.09
C SER A 60 -9.91 6.04 16.64
N GLY A 61 -9.67 6.45 15.40
CA GLY A 61 -8.34 6.61 14.82
C GLY A 61 -8.16 5.84 13.51
N VAL A 62 -6.91 5.74 13.06
CA VAL A 62 -6.55 5.03 11.83
C VAL A 62 -6.13 3.60 12.10
N THR A 63 -6.51 2.69 11.21
CA THR A 63 -6.12 1.29 11.22
C THR A 63 -5.46 0.95 9.90
N LEU A 64 -4.32 0.26 9.98
CA LEU A 64 -3.61 -0.27 8.83
C LEU A 64 -3.76 -1.79 8.79
N HIS A 65 -4.10 -2.32 7.63
CA HIS A 65 -4.24 -3.76 7.40
C HIS A 65 -3.58 -4.16 6.08
N PRO A 66 -2.81 -5.26 6.01
CA PRO A 66 -2.51 -6.24 7.05
C PRO A 66 -1.48 -5.74 8.08
N SER A 67 -0.91 -6.64 8.90
CA SER A 67 0.17 -6.29 9.82
C SER A 67 1.42 -5.78 9.09
N VAL A 68 2.31 -5.14 9.84
CA VAL A 68 3.65 -4.77 9.40
C VAL A 68 4.64 -5.80 9.94
N GLY A 69 5.20 -6.61 9.04
CA GLY A 69 6.27 -7.57 9.34
C GLY A 69 7.61 -7.12 8.76
N ASN A 70 8.53 -6.68 9.61
CA ASN A 70 9.83 -6.14 9.22
C ASN A 70 10.91 -7.22 9.13
N TRP A 71 10.62 -8.34 8.45
CA TRP A 71 11.48 -9.53 8.42
C TRP A 71 12.83 -9.33 7.73
N GLY A 72 12.96 -8.28 6.90
CA GLY A 72 14.23 -7.88 6.29
C GLY A 72 15.09 -6.96 7.16
N PHE A 73 14.57 -6.47 8.28
CA PHE A 73 15.33 -5.65 9.22
C PHE A 73 15.97 -6.53 10.29
N ALA A 74 17.11 -6.09 10.82
CA ALA A 74 17.77 -6.77 11.94
C ALA A 74 16.85 -6.92 13.18
N CYS A 75 15.90 -6.00 13.38
CA CYS A 75 14.97 -6.05 14.51
C CYS A 75 13.83 -7.06 14.35
N ARG A 76 13.55 -7.53 13.12
CA ARG A 76 12.46 -8.48 12.79
C ARG A 76 11.12 -8.17 13.47
N SER A 77 10.80 -6.90 13.69
CA SER A 77 9.62 -6.52 14.46
C SER A 77 8.33 -6.83 13.71
N HIS A 78 7.29 -7.25 14.43
CA HIS A 78 5.97 -7.53 13.85
C HIS A 78 4.86 -6.92 14.71
N TYR A 79 3.96 -6.17 14.07
CA TYR A 79 2.87 -5.48 14.77
C TYR A 79 1.71 -5.15 13.83
N TYR A 80 0.54 -4.94 14.40
CA TYR A 80 -0.61 -4.30 13.75
C TYR A 80 -0.68 -2.84 14.18
N ILE A 81 -1.23 -1.98 13.32
CA ILE A 81 -1.65 -0.62 13.69
C ILE A 81 -3.17 -0.61 13.67
N ARG A 82 -3.82 -0.46 14.82
CA ARG A 82 -5.29 -0.42 14.94
C ARG A 82 -5.74 0.71 15.83
N ASN A 83 -6.62 1.58 15.34
CA ASN A 83 -7.11 2.76 16.06
C ASN A 83 -5.97 3.55 16.70
N ASN A 84 -4.95 3.86 15.90
CA ASN A 84 -3.69 4.51 16.30
C ASN A 84 -2.79 3.68 17.23
N GLN A 85 -3.19 2.51 17.71
CA GLN A 85 -2.40 1.68 18.63
C GLN A 85 -1.49 0.72 17.87
N VAL A 86 -0.27 0.53 18.36
CA VAL A 86 0.66 -0.51 17.92
C VAL A 86 0.40 -1.77 18.74
N ILE A 87 -0.20 -2.76 18.13
CA ILE A 87 -0.48 -4.05 18.74
C ILE A 87 0.62 -5.01 18.32
N TRP A 88 1.52 -5.32 19.24
CA TRP A 88 2.65 -6.22 19.00
C TRP A 88 2.16 -7.62 18.66
N ALA A 89 2.71 -8.17 17.59
CA ALA A 89 2.46 -9.53 17.16
C ALA A 89 3.74 -10.38 17.36
N GLY A 90 3.57 -11.69 17.51
CA GLY A 90 4.68 -12.61 17.67
C GLY A 90 5.55 -12.72 16.42
N ASP A 91 6.71 -13.34 16.57
CA ASP A 91 7.58 -13.69 15.43
C ASP A 91 6.86 -14.68 14.49
N MET A 92 7.25 -14.68 13.23
CA MET A 92 6.80 -15.64 12.23
C MET A 92 7.98 -16.52 11.83
N THR A 93 7.71 -17.82 11.74
CA THR A 93 8.68 -18.75 11.16
C THR A 93 8.95 -18.40 9.70
N GLU A 94 10.11 -18.80 9.18
CA GLU A 94 10.44 -18.56 7.77
C GLU A 94 9.38 -19.14 6.83
N ALA A 95 8.82 -20.31 7.14
CA ALA A 95 7.74 -20.91 6.37
C ALA A 95 6.47 -20.04 6.34
N GLN A 96 6.11 -19.41 7.46
CA GLN A 96 4.98 -18.47 7.53
C GLN A 96 5.25 -17.19 6.74
N ILE A 97 6.47 -16.64 6.83
CA ILE A 97 6.89 -15.45 6.09
C ILE A 97 6.83 -15.71 4.58
N GLN A 98 7.40 -16.84 4.13
CA GLN A 98 7.40 -17.21 2.71
C GLN A 98 6.01 -17.51 2.19
N ARG A 99 5.14 -18.13 3.01
CA ARG A 99 3.73 -18.29 2.66
C ARG A 99 3.04 -16.95 2.45
N GLY A 100 3.22 -15.99 3.36
CA GLY A 100 2.65 -14.65 3.22
C GLY A 100 3.11 -13.95 1.95
N ARG A 101 4.43 -13.93 1.69
CA ARG A 101 5.01 -13.34 0.47
C ARG A 101 4.44 -13.94 -0.81
N ARG A 102 4.24 -15.27 -0.87
CA ARG A 102 3.64 -15.93 -2.03
C ARG A 102 2.19 -15.49 -2.25
N LEU A 103 1.40 -15.38 -1.18
CA LEU A 103 0.01 -14.91 -1.29
C LEU A 103 -0.05 -13.46 -1.78
N ASP A 104 0.82 -12.59 -1.25
CA ASP A 104 0.92 -11.20 -1.71
C ASP A 104 1.31 -11.13 -3.19
N GLN A 105 2.23 -11.99 -3.64
CA GLN A 105 2.65 -12.06 -5.04
C GLN A 105 1.49 -12.49 -5.95
N ILE A 106 0.78 -13.57 -5.60
CA ILE A 106 -0.37 -14.06 -6.36
C ILE A 106 -1.45 -12.96 -6.46
N ALA A 107 -1.78 -12.30 -5.35
CA ALA A 107 -2.76 -11.22 -5.34
C ALA A 107 -2.36 -10.05 -6.26
N LYS A 108 -1.07 -9.72 -6.35
CA LYS A 108 -0.56 -8.72 -7.29
C LYS A 108 -0.67 -9.18 -8.73
N GLU A 109 -0.27 -10.41 -9.02
CA GLU A 109 -0.36 -11.00 -10.36
C GLU A 109 -1.80 -11.02 -10.87
N GLU A 110 -2.76 -11.44 -10.04
CA GLU A 110 -4.19 -11.40 -10.36
C GLU A 110 -4.72 -9.98 -10.59
N TYR A 111 -4.30 -9.01 -9.78
CA TYR A 111 -4.74 -7.61 -9.90
C TYR A 111 -4.23 -6.93 -11.16
N PHE A 112 -3.00 -7.25 -11.60
CA PHE A 112 -2.39 -6.68 -12.80
C PHE A 112 -2.55 -7.56 -14.05
N ALA A 113 -3.23 -8.71 -13.93
CA ALA A 113 -3.52 -9.56 -15.07
C ALA A 113 -4.31 -8.76 -16.13
N PRO A 114 -3.97 -8.89 -17.42
CA PRO A 114 -4.71 -8.23 -18.48
C PRO A 114 -6.17 -8.63 -18.43
N ASN A 115 -7.07 -7.68 -18.23
CA ASN A 115 -8.50 -7.96 -18.31
C ASN A 115 -8.88 -8.20 -19.78
N GLU A 116 -9.14 -9.46 -20.17
CA GLU A 116 -9.62 -9.80 -21.52
C GLU A 116 -10.89 -9.02 -21.92
N GLN A 117 -11.70 -8.53 -20.96
CA GLN A 117 -12.86 -7.68 -21.28
C GLN A 117 -12.50 -6.27 -21.78
N LEU A 118 -11.31 -5.72 -21.47
CA LEU A 118 -10.89 -4.42 -22.02
C LEU A 118 -10.31 -4.55 -23.44
N ALA A 119 -9.85 -5.74 -23.82
CA ALA A 119 -9.39 -6.01 -25.19
C ALA A 119 -10.57 -6.11 -26.18
N CYS A 120 -11.70 -6.69 -25.77
CA CYS A 120 -12.90 -6.80 -26.62
C CYS A 120 -13.60 -5.44 -26.88
N ASN A 121 -13.57 -4.50 -25.92
CA ASN A 121 -14.28 -3.22 -26.07
C ASN A 121 -13.55 -2.15 -26.90
N ARG A 122 -12.29 -2.38 -27.32
CA ARG A 122 -11.58 -1.50 -28.27
C ARG A 122 -11.78 -1.87 -29.75
N ALA A 123 -12.33 -3.05 -30.04
CA ALA A 123 -12.56 -3.51 -31.41
C ALA A 123 -13.92 -3.10 -32.00
N ASN A 124 -14.80 -2.45 -31.22
CA ASN A 124 -16.19 -2.16 -31.63
C ASN A 124 -16.62 -0.69 -31.42
N SER A 125 -15.76 0.27 -31.77
CA SER A 125 -16.20 1.65 -32.00
C SER A 125 -15.44 2.34 -33.14
N PHE A 126 -15.74 1.98 -34.39
CA PHE A 126 -15.53 2.89 -35.52
C PHE A 126 -16.61 2.71 -36.58
N PHE A 127 -17.83 3.14 -36.23
CA PHE A 127 -18.83 3.53 -37.23
C PHE A 127 -18.97 5.06 -37.15
N GLY A 128 -18.24 5.76 -38.01
CA GLY A 128 -18.37 7.19 -38.27
C GLY A 128 -18.37 7.44 -39.78
N ARG A 129 -19.51 7.87 -40.30
CA ARG A 129 -19.90 8.02 -41.71
C ARG A 129 -19.18 9.18 -42.45
N ILE A 130 -18.85 8.94 -43.74
CA ILE A 130 -19.16 9.73 -44.96
C ILE A 130 -18.49 11.12 -45.22
N ILE A 131 -17.72 11.13 -46.33
CA ILE A 131 -17.47 12.15 -47.40
C ILE A 131 -16.64 13.43 -47.11
N SER A 132 -15.52 13.54 -47.84
CA SER A 132 -15.24 14.71 -48.70
C SER A 132 -14.61 14.26 -50.01
N ARG A 133 -14.98 14.93 -51.10
CA ARG A 133 -14.70 14.67 -52.52
C ARG A 133 -13.81 15.84 -53.00
N LEU A 134 -12.97 15.58 -54.01
CA LEU A 134 -12.37 16.49 -55.01
C LEU A 134 -10.86 16.80 -54.91
N PHE A 135 -10.26 16.85 -56.11
CA PHE A 135 -8.85 16.99 -56.55
C PHE A 135 -8.06 15.66 -56.54
N GLY A 136 -7.54 15.10 -57.64
CA GLY A 136 -7.28 15.59 -59.00
C GLY A 136 -5.88 15.11 -59.42
N ASP A 137 -5.78 14.50 -60.61
CA ASP A 137 -4.65 13.85 -61.30
C ASP A 137 -4.36 12.36 -61.00
#